data_AF-A0A1F6FGV2-F1
#
_entry.id   AF-A0A1F6FGV2-F1
#
_cell.length_a   1.000
_cell.length_b   1.000
_cell.length_c   1.000
_cell.angle_alpha   90.00
_cell.angle_beta   90.00
_cell.angle_gamma   90.00
#
_symmetry.space_group_name_H-M   'P 1'
#
loop_
_entity.id
_entity.type
_entity.pdbx_description
1 polymer ?
#
loop_
_entity_poly.entity_id
_entity_poly.type
_entity_poly.pdbx_seq_one_letter_code
_entity_poly.pdbx_strand_id
1 'polypeptide(L)'
;MSDDKQEGQKTVVSFIVGLLIGGLLVWAFSGPAASAPKENDRNDDETEEVVEGEELEVTEEADEQKEEVAAPVATLPVGDGKVVVNNQAAGSVVTLTSATYPVSEGWIGVRDYQAGQLGGLLGVSRFSEAQGLVPSGVALQRATVAGKEYAVVVYTESGDRQFNLADDKQIDSVFATFTAQ
;
A
#
# COMPACT_ATOMS: atom_id res chain seq x y z
N MET A 1 -66.06 -3.30 -9.18
CA MET A 1 -64.83 -3.48 -9.99
C MET A 1 -64.29 -2.10 -10.35
N SER A 2 -63.59 -1.43 -9.44
CA SER A 2 -62.93 -0.14 -9.72
C SER A 2 -61.62 0.10 -8.94
N ASP A 3 -61.19 -0.81 -8.06
CA ASP A 3 -60.03 -0.56 -7.19
C ASP A 3 -58.67 -0.88 -7.83
N ASP A 4 -58.57 -1.88 -8.73
CA ASP A 4 -57.29 -2.30 -9.34
C ASP A 4 -56.59 -1.21 -10.19
N LYS A 5 -57.34 -0.26 -10.74
CA LYS A 5 -56.77 0.74 -11.67
C LYS A 5 -56.00 1.85 -10.95
N GLN A 6 -56.29 2.11 -9.67
CA GLN A 6 -55.65 3.21 -8.92
C GLN A 6 -54.29 2.82 -8.34
N GLU A 7 -54.06 1.55 -8.02
CA GLU A 7 -52.80 1.10 -7.43
C GLU A 7 -51.67 1.09 -8.47
N GLY A 8 -51.96 0.63 -9.70
CA GLY A 8 -51.00 0.68 -10.81
C GLY A 8 -50.56 2.11 -11.16
N GLN A 9 -51.48 3.08 -11.11
CA GLN A 9 -51.17 4.49 -11.39
C GLN A 9 -50.25 5.10 -10.32
N LYS A 10 -50.40 4.72 -9.05
CA LYS A 10 -49.54 5.21 -7.96
C LYS A 10 -48.11 4.67 -8.05
N THR A 11 -47.96 3.40 -8.45
CA THR A 11 -46.64 2.77 -8.64
C THR A 11 -45.91 3.32 -9.87
N VAL A 12 -46.63 3.64 -10.95
CA VAL A 12 -46.01 4.27 -12.13
C VAL A 12 -45.57 5.70 -11.82
N VAL A 13 -46.37 6.47 -11.09
CA VAL A 13 -46.02 7.85 -10.71
C VAL A 13 -44.79 7.87 -9.78
N SER A 14 -44.69 6.96 -8.80
CA SER A 14 -43.51 6.90 -7.93
C SER A 14 -42.24 6.51 -8.69
N PHE A 15 -42.34 5.65 -9.70
CA PHE A 15 -41.21 5.28 -10.55
C PHE A 15 -40.72 6.46 -11.40
N ILE A 16 -41.63 7.25 -11.98
CA ILE A 16 -41.29 8.44 -12.77
C ILE A 16 -40.64 9.51 -11.91
N VAL A 17 -41.20 9.78 -10.71
CA VAL A 17 -40.63 10.77 -9.78
C VAL A 17 -39.23 10.35 -9.31
N GLY A 18 -39.03 9.07 -8.99
CA GLY A 18 -37.73 8.53 -8.62
C GLY A 18 -36.69 8.66 -9.75
N LEU A 19 -37.07 8.37 -10.99
CA LEU A 19 -36.19 8.48 -12.15
C LEU A 19 -35.82 9.93 -12.48
N LEU A 20 -36.74 10.87 -12.29
CA LEU A 20 -36.45 12.30 -12.47
C LEU A 20 -35.49 12.85 -11.40
N ILE A 21 -35.69 12.48 -10.13
CA ILE A 21 -34.80 12.91 -9.04
C ILE A 21 -33.42 12.24 -9.21
N GLY A 22 -33.38 10.95 -9.52
CA GLY A 22 -32.13 10.21 -9.76
C GLY A 22 -31.36 10.74 -10.98
N GLY A 23 -32.04 11.01 -12.09
CA GLY A 23 -31.42 11.56 -13.30
C GLY A 23 -30.83 12.95 -13.08
N LEU A 24 -31.49 13.80 -12.29
CA LEU A 24 -31.02 15.15 -11.99
C LEU A 24 -29.79 15.15 -11.07
N LEU A 25 -29.70 14.19 -10.14
CA LEU A 25 -28.50 13.98 -9.31
C LEU A 25 -27.29 13.51 -10.14
N VAL A 26 -27.49 12.61 -11.10
CA VAL A 26 -26.42 12.19 -12.03
C VAL A 26 -25.96 13.36 -12.88
N TRP A 27 -26.88 14.18 -13.41
CA TRP A 27 -26.51 15.36 -14.18
C TRP A 27 -25.75 16.41 -13.35
N ALA A 28 -26.14 16.63 -12.09
CA ALA A 28 -25.49 17.59 -11.21
C ALA A 28 -24.07 17.16 -10.76
N PHE A 29 -23.79 15.86 -10.70
CA PHE A 29 -22.47 15.32 -10.32
C PHE A 29 -21.60 14.88 -11.50
N SER A 30 -22.15 14.73 -12.71
CA SER A 30 -21.39 14.44 -13.92
C SER A 30 -20.86 15.75 -14.53
N GLY A 31 -19.97 16.41 -13.78
CA GLY A 31 -19.25 17.59 -14.26
C GLY A 31 -18.37 17.27 -15.49
N PRO A 32 -17.94 18.29 -16.25
CA PRO A 32 -17.09 18.08 -17.42
C PRO A 32 -15.81 17.34 -17.02
N ALA A 33 -15.56 16.20 -17.66
CA ALA A 33 -14.25 15.57 -17.59
C ALA A 33 -13.20 16.60 -17.96
N ALA A 34 -12.27 16.87 -17.03
CA ALA A 34 -11.10 17.69 -17.29
C ALA A 34 -10.40 17.14 -18.53
N SER A 35 -10.09 18.06 -19.45
CA SER A 35 -9.57 17.78 -20.78
C SER A 35 -8.34 16.87 -20.73
N ALA A 36 -8.39 15.78 -21.48
CA ALA A 36 -7.20 15.02 -21.86
C ALA A 36 -6.24 15.91 -22.67
N PRO A 37 -4.92 15.84 -22.48
CA PRO A 37 -3.97 16.52 -23.34
C PRO A 37 -4.11 16.00 -24.77
N LYS A 38 -4.27 16.92 -25.73
CA LYS A 38 -4.20 16.60 -27.15
C LYS A 38 -2.75 16.30 -27.51
N GLU A 39 -2.52 15.06 -27.92
CA GLU A 39 -1.34 14.65 -28.68
C GLU A 39 -1.37 15.41 -30.01
N ASN A 40 -0.33 16.18 -30.27
CA ASN A 40 -0.24 17.04 -31.44
C ASN A 40 0.69 16.35 -32.44
N ASP A 41 0.09 15.80 -33.49
CA ASP A 41 0.79 15.40 -34.72
C ASP A 41 1.57 16.60 -35.28
N ARG A 42 2.88 16.41 -35.44
CA ARG A 42 3.65 17.08 -36.50
C ARG A 42 4.56 16.06 -37.17
N ASN A 43 4.17 15.76 -38.40
CA ASN A 43 4.89 14.98 -39.39
C ASN A 43 6.20 15.67 -39.82
N ASP A 44 7.14 14.82 -40.21
CA ASP A 44 8.25 14.99 -41.16
C ASP A 44 9.30 16.09 -40.93
N ASP A 45 10.54 15.65 -40.70
CA ASP A 45 11.63 15.98 -41.61
C ASP A 45 12.65 14.83 -41.61
N GLU A 46 12.91 14.29 -42.81
CA GLU A 46 13.89 13.26 -43.10
C GLU A 46 15.30 13.81 -42.93
N THR A 47 16.19 13.05 -42.28
CA THR A 47 17.58 13.02 -42.75
C THR A 47 18.24 11.71 -42.35
N GLU A 48 18.57 10.93 -43.38
CA GLU A 48 19.44 9.76 -43.35
C GLU A 48 20.82 10.13 -42.80
N GLU A 49 21.37 9.28 -41.92
CA GLU A 49 22.76 8.84 -42.06
C GLU A 49 22.86 7.35 -41.70
N VAL A 50 23.29 6.59 -42.69
CA VAL A 50 23.64 5.18 -42.65
C VAL A 50 25.04 5.06 -42.08
N VAL A 51 25.23 4.28 -41.01
CA VAL A 51 26.51 3.60 -40.79
C VAL A 51 26.27 2.15 -40.42
N GLU A 52 26.97 1.34 -41.20
CA GLU A 52 26.94 -0.09 -41.42
C GLU A 52 27.82 -0.84 -40.41
N GLY A 53 27.35 -2.02 -39.98
CA GLY A 53 28.18 -3.20 -39.75
C GLY A 53 29.13 -3.23 -38.55
N GLU A 54 28.77 -4.01 -37.53
CA GLU A 54 29.72 -4.96 -36.93
C GLU A 54 28.95 -6.15 -36.33
N GLU A 55 29.03 -7.25 -37.07
CA GLU A 55 28.64 -8.60 -36.69
C GLU A 55 29.74 -9.13 -35.76
N LEU A 56 29.43 -9.33 -34.47
CA LEU A 56 30.34 -9.96 -33.52
C LEU A 56 29.77 -11.30 -33.07
N GLU A 57 30.43 -12.32 -33.62
CA GLU A 57 30.55 -13.72 -33.22
C GLU A 57 29.93 -14.13 -31.88
N VAL A 58 28.98 -15.06 -32.01
CA VAL A 58 28.67 -16.08 -31.01
C VAL A 58 29.96 -16.80 -30.62
N THR A 59 30.39 -16.67 -29.36
CA THR A 59 31.37 -17.56 -28.76
C THR A 59 30.69 -18.36 -27.66
N GLU A 60 30.72 -19.68 -27.84
CA GLU A 60 30.21 -20.71 -26.93
C GLU A 60 31.00 -20.76 -25.61
N GLU A 61 30.24 -21.00 -24.54
CA GLU A 61 30.54 -21.84 -23.38
C GLU A 61 31.91 -21.71 -22.68
N ALA A 62 31.91 -21.02 -21.55
CA ALA A 62 32.72 -21.38 -20.40
C ALA A 62 31.80 -21.60 -19.19
N ASP A 63 31.65 -22.86 -18.83
CA ASP A 63 31.02 -23.40 -17.62
C ASP A 63 31.68 -22.81 -16.37
N GLU A 64 31.17 -21.67 -15.91
CA GLU A 64 31.38 -21.22 -14.54
C GLU A 64 30.25 -21.76 -13.69
N GLN A 65 30.51 -22.90 -13.05
CA GLN A 65 29.77 -23.40 -11.90
C GLN A 65 29.80 -22.34 -10.80
N LYS A 66 28.85 -21.42 -10.88
CA LYS A 66 28.49 -20.52 -9.79
C LYS A 66 27.84 -21.40 -8.74
N GLU A 67 28.64 -21.84 -7.77
CA GLU A 67 28.11 -22.31 -6.50
C GLU A 67 27.20 -21.19 -5.97
N GLU A 68 25.90 -21.42 -6.11
CA GLU A 68 24.86 -20.63 -5.47
C GLU A 68 24.99 -20.92 -3.97
N VAL A 69 25.86 -20.15 -3.32
CA VAL A 69 25.89 -20.06 -1.86
C VAL A 69 24.54 -19.51 -1.47
N ALA A 70 23.61 -20.41 -1.14
CA ALA A 70 22.29 -20.07 -0.65
C ALA A 70 22.46 -19.07 0.49
N ALA A 71 22.08 -17.82 0.23
CA ALA A 71 22.13 -16.78 1.24
C ALA A 71 21.35 -17.28 2.46
N PRO A 72 21.85 -17.05 3.69
CA PRO A 72 21.15 -17.48 4.89
C PRO A 72 19.74 -16.90 4.86
N VAL A 73 18.73 -17.76 4.82
CA VAL A 73 17.33 -17.35 4.89
C VAL A 73 17.13 -16.63 6.23
N ALA A 74 16.67 -15.38 6.18
CA ALA A 74 16.40 -14.62 7.39
C ALA A 74 15.27 -15.32 8.16
N THR A 75 15.58 -15.89 9.33
CA THR A 75 14.58 -16.51 10.21
C THR A 75 13.88 -15.43 11.01
N LEU A 76 12.55 -15.43 11.01
CA LEU A 76 11.75 -14.50 11.80
C LEU A 76 11.89 -14.82 13.30
N PRO A 77 12.37 -13.89 14.15
CA PRO A 77 12.40 -14.10 15.59
C PRO A 77 11.00 -13.94 16.19
N VAL A 78 10.40 -15.05 16.64
CA VAL A 78 9.11 -15.08 17.35
C VAL A 78 9.36 -15.28 18.86
N GLY A 79 8.62 -14.56 19.70
CA GLY A 79 8.80 -14.58 21.16
C GLY A 79 7.81 -13.65 21.88
N ASP A 80 8.19 -13.09 23.03
CA ASP A 80 7.29 -12.24 23.84
C ASP A 80 6.94 -10.88 23.21
N GLY A 81 7.51 -10.55 22.04
CA GLY A 81 7.28 -9.29 21.37
C GLY A 81 8.18 -8.17 21.90
N LYS A 82 9.14 -7.73 21.08
CA LYS A 82 10.06 -6.63 21.43
C LYS A 82 10.54 -5.94 20.16
N VAL A 83 10.38 -4.63 20.06
CA VAL A 83 10.89 -3.86 18.91
C VAL A 83 11.91 -2.85 19.41
N VAL A 84 12.99 -2.69 18.64
CA VAL A 84 13.99 -1.64 18.86
C VAL A 84 14.07 -0.77 17.62
N VAL A 85 13.81 0.51 17.82
CA VAL A 85 13.93 1.56 16.81
C VAL A 85 14.66 2.73 17.44
N ASN A 86 15.64 3.27 16.72
CA ASN A 86 16.36 4.46 17.16
C ASN A 86 15.65 5.72 16.65
N ASN A 87 15.92 6.84 17.30
CA ASN A 87 15.64 8.14 16.69
C ASN A 87 16.38 8.23 15.35
N GLN A 88 15.68 8.72 14.34
CA GLN A 88 16.17 8.73 12.96
C GLN A 88 15.67 9.96 12.22
N ALA A 89 16.33 10.33 11.12
CA ALA A 89 15.91 11.46 10.31
C ALA A 89 14.46 11.29 9.83
N ALA A 90 13.73 12.39 9.74
CA ALA A 90 12.40 12.37 9.17
C ALA A 90 12.43 11.89 7.71
N GLY A 91 11.54 10.96 7.34
CA GLY A 91 11.46 10.44 5.98
C GLY A 91 10.24 9.55 5.73
N SER A 92 10.27 8.85 4.59
CA SER A 92 9.19 7.96 4.13
C SER A 92 9.42 6.49 4.53
N VAL A 93 10.48 6.18 5.27
CA VAL A 93 10.80 4.83 5.75
C VAL A 93 11.28 4.92 7.20
N VAL A 94 10.81 4.00 8.03
CA VAL A 94 11.29 3.82 9.41
C VAL A 94 12.13 2.56 9.45
N THR A 95 13.41 2.68 9.77
CA THR A 95 14.32 1.54 9.90
C THR A 95 14.17 0.91 11.28
N LEU A 96 14.03 -0.42 11.34
CA LEU A 96 13.98 -1.20 12.56
C LEU A 96 15.38 -1.73 12.86
N THR A 97 15.87 -1.54 14.09
CA THR A 97 17.17 -2.09 14.52
C THR A 97 17.04 -3.59 14.81
N SER A 98 15.97 -3.97 15.48
CA SER A 98 15.58 -5.36 15.68
C SER A 98 14.10 -5.43 16.02
N ALA A 99 13.47 -6.56 15.71
CA ALA A 99 12.12 -6.86 16.12
C ALA A 99 12.05 -8.33 16.49
N THR A 100 11.34 -8.66 17.55
CA THR A 100 10.85 -9.99 17.93
C THR A 100 9.34 -9.89 17.94
N TYR A 101 8.66 -10.82 17.29
CA TYR A 101 7.23 -10.71 17.04
C TYR A 101 6.45 -11.62 18.00
N PRO A 102 5.30 -11.16 18.55
CA PRO A 102 4.45 -11.96 19.44
C PRO A 102 3.69 -13.08 18.72
N VAL A 103 3.69 -13.05 17.39
CA VAL A 103 3.01 -13.99 16.50
C VAL A 103 3.93 -14.32 15.32
N SER A 104 3.70 -15.47 14.67
CA SER A 104 4.50 -15.93 13.54
C SER A 104 4.16 -15.26 12.20
N GLU A 105 3.01 -14.58 12.12
CA GLU A 105 2.61 -13.79 10.96
C GLU A 105 1.75 -12.59 11.37
N GLY A 106 1.87 -11.50 10.62
CA GLY A 106 1.20 -10.25 10.96
C GLY A 106 1.78 -9.06 10.23
N TRP A 107 1.51 -7.88 10.79
CA TRP A 107 1.98 -6.60 10.27
C TRP A 107 2.67 -5.81 11.37
N ILE A 108 3.80 -5.19 11.05
CA ILE A 108 4.39 -4.16 11.89
C ILE A 108 4.03 -2.79 11.32
N GLY A 109 3.50 -1.92 12.16
CA GLY A 109 2.97 -0.62 11.77
C GLY A 109 3.61 0.54 12.51
N VAL A 110 3.63 1.70 11.87
CA VAL A 110 4.07 2.97 12.47
C VAL A 110 2.88 3.90 12.59
N ARG A 111 2.63 4.44 13.78
CA ARG A 111 1.54 5.39 14.05
C ARG A 111 2.07 6.71 14.59
N ASP A 112 1.31 7.78 14.36
CA ASP A 112 1.48 9.02 15.11
C ASP A 112 1.41 8.70 16.61
N TYR A 113 2.27 9.34 17.40
CA TYR A 113 2.24 9.18 18.84
C TYR A 113 2.47 10.52 19.51
N GLN A 114 1.52 10.93 20.34
CA GLN A 114 1.61 12.20 21.04
C GLN A 114 1.02 12.06 22.43
N ALA A 115 1.81 12.45 23.44
CA ALA A 115 1.37 12.48 24.84
C ALA A 115 0.75 11.15 25.32
N GLY A 116 1.34 10.01 24.93
CA GLY A 116 0.85 8.68 25.32
C GLY A 116 -0.29 8.13 24.47
N GLN A 117 -0.76 8.87 23.46
CA GLN A 117 -1.91 8.49 22.63
C GLN A 117 -1.47 8.08 21.23
N LEU A 118 -2.01 6.95 20.76
CA LEU A 118 -1.86 6.49 19.38
C LEU A 118 -2.79 7.29 18.46
N GLY A 119 -2.22 7.84 17.40
CA GLY A 119 -2.92 8.59 16.36
C GLY A 119 -3.06 7.82 15.04
N GLY A 120 -2.94 8.53 13.92
CA GLY A 120 -3.11 7.96 12.59
C GLY A 120 -2.04 6.92 12.26
N LEU A 121 -2.36 5.96 11.41
CA LEU A 121 -1.41 4.99 10.87
C LEU A 121 -0.67 5.60 9.69
N LEU A 122 0.67 5.54 9.70
CA LEU A 122 1.53 6.07 8.64
C LEU A 122 1.91 4.98 7.64
N GLY A 123 2.06 3.74 8.07
CA GLY A 123 2.47 2.64 7.21
C GLY A 123 2.52 1.31 7.95
N VAL A 124 2.54 0.23 7.18
CA VAL A 124 2.68 -1.14 7.67
C VAL A 124 3.62 -1.94 6.78
N SER A 125 4.22 -2.98 7.33
CA SER A 125 4.99 -3.96 6.57
C SER A 125 4.70 -5.36 7.11
N ARG A 126 4.53 -6.30 6.18
CA ARG A 126 4.18 -7.67 6.52
C ARG A 126 5.39 -8.43 7.04
N PHE A 127 5.16 -9.26 8.05
CA PHE A 127 6.11 -10.29 8.47
C PHE A 127 5.42 -11.65 8.46
N SER A 128 6.17 -12.70 8.16
CA SER A 128 5.67 -14.07 8.09
C SER A 128 6.81 -15.05 8.18
N GLU A 129 6.82 -15.88 9.21
CA GLU A 129 7.79 -16.95 9.39
C GLU A 129 7.69 -17.97 8.25
N ALA A 130 6.46 -18.38 7.89
CA ALA A 130 6.20 -19.36 6.83
C ALA A 130 6.70 -18.91 5.45
N GLN A 131 6.79 -17.60 5.22
CA GLN A 131 7.29 -17.02 3.96
C GLN A 131 8.69 -16.40 4.08
N GLY A 132 9.34 -16.52 5.25
CA GLY A 132 10.64 -15.90 5.51
C GLY A 132 10.63 -14.36 5.40
N LEU A 133 9.47 -13.72 5.59
CA LEU A 133 9.33 -12.27 5.52
C LEU A 133 9.71 -11.64 6.86
N VAL A 134 10.88 -11.03 6.92
CA VAL A 134 11.40 -10.30 8.10
C VAL A 134 11.68 -8.85 7.70
N PRO A 135 10.79 -7.90 8.01
CA PRO A 135 10.96 -6.51 7.59
C PRO A 135 12.08 -5.84 8.39
N SER A 136 13.05 -5.24 7.69
CA SER A 136 14.09 -4.38 8.27
C SER A 136 13.64 -2.92 8.41
N GLY A 137 12.50 -2.57 7.83
CA GLY A 137 11.91 -1.24 7.91
C GLY A 137 10.45 -1.23 7.50
N VAL A 138 9.78 -0.11 7.76
CA VAL A 138 8.38 0.13 7.41
C VAL A 138 8.31 1.28 6.43
N ALA A 139 7.84 1.01 5.22
CA ALA A 139 7.54 2.04 4.24
C ALA A 139 6.26 2.79 4.64
N LEU A 140 6.30 4.12 4.56
CA LEU A 140 5.22 4.98 5.02
C LEU A 140 4.44 5.57 3.84
N GLN A 141 3.12 5.58 3.96
CA GLN A 141 2.20 6.28 3.08
C GLN A 141 2.22 7.80 3.33
N ARG A 142 2.65 8.20 4.53
CA ARG A 142 2.90 9.60 4.90
C ARG A 142 4.22 9.70 5.65
N ALA A 143 5.10 10.56 5.16
CA ALA A 143 6.41 10.78 5.79
C ALA A 143 6.27 11.26 7.25
N THR A 144 7.24 10.87 8.08
CA THR A 144 7.40 11.44 9.41
C THR A 144 7.82 12.91 9.33
N VAL A 145 7.62 13.67 10.40
CA VAL A 145 7.99 15.07 10.52
C VAL A 145 9.00 15.22 11.66
N ALA A 146 10.08 15.95 11.41
CA ALA A 146 11.10 16.22 12.40
C ALA A 146 10.51 16.83 13.69
N GLY A 147 11.03 16.39 14.84
CA GLY A 147 10.57 16.77 16.17
C GLY A 147 9.30 16.06 16.65
N LYS A 148 8.67 15.19 15.85
CA LYS A 148 7.49 14.42 16.27
C LYS A 148 7.87 13.03 16.77
N GLU A 149 7.06 12.54 17.72
CA GLU A 149 7.16 11.18 18.23
C GLU A 149 6.22 10.23 17.47
N TYR A 150 6.65 8.99 17.31
CA TYR A 150 5.95 7.93 16.61
C TYR A 150 6.02 6.64 17.41
N ALA A 151 5.01 5.79 17.25
CA ALA A 151 4.93 4.50 17.91
C ALA A 151 4.97 3.37 16.88
N VAL A 152 5.67 2.30 17.23
CA VAL A 152 5.65 1.04 16.49
C VAL A 152 4.69 0.07 17.18
N VAL A 153 3.80 -0.51 16.40
CA VAL A 153 2.76 -1.44 16.85
C VAL A 153 2.78 -2.70 15.98
N VAL A 154 2.17 -3.77 16.46
CA VAL A 154 1.99 -5.01 15.70
C VAL A 154 0.49 -5.25 15.50
N TYR A 155 0.11 -5.79 14.34
CA TYR A 155 -1.24 -6.22 14.03
C TYR A 155 -1.24 -7.72 13.68
N THR A 156 -2.34 -8.40 14.01
CA THR A 156 -2.62 -9.75 13.51
C THR A 156 -2.79 -9.72 12.00
N GLU A 157 -2.62 -10.88 11.36
CA GLU A 157 -3.00 -11.07 9.96
C GLU A 157 -4.28 -11.89 9.86
N SER A 158 -5.26 -11.40 9.09
CA SER A 158 -6.58 -12.00 8.94
C SER A 158 -6.61 -13.26 8.05
N GLY A 159 -5.60 -13.43 7.20
CA GLY A 159 -5.41 -14.56 6.29
C GLY A 159 -5.54 -14.22 4.81
N ASP A 160 -6.01 -13.01 4.47
CA ASP A 160 -6.15 -12.51 3.10
C ASP A 160 -4.86 -11.87 2.53
N ARG A 161 -3.85 -11.68 3.39
CA ARG A 161 -2.55 -11.07 3.13
C ARG A 161 -2.64 -9.62 2.69
N GLN A 162 -3.74 -8.94 3.02
CA GLN A 162 -3.98 -7.56 2.68
C GLN A 162 -4.30 -6.76 3.94
N PHE A 163 -3.42 -5.80 4.26
CA PHE A 163 -3.62 -5.04 5.48
C PHE A 163 -4.93 -4.23 5.45
N ASN A 164 -5.76 -4.44 6.47
CA ASN A 164 -7.00 -3.73 6.70
C ASN A 164 -7.22 -3.49 8.21
N LEU A 165 -7.34 -2.23 8.62
CA LEU A 165 -7.61 -1.85 10.02
C LEU A 165 -8.92 -2.42 10.61
N ALA A 166 -9.88 -2.83 9.76
CA ALA A 166 -11.13 -3.43 10.21
C ALA A 166 -10.95 -4.89 10.64
N ASP A 167 -10.09 -5.64 9.96
CA ASP A 167 -9.95 -7.08 10.09
C ASP A 167 -8.66 -7.46 10.85
N ASP A 168 -7.58 -6.71 10.61
CA ASP A 168 -6.28 -6.87 11.27
C ASP A 168 -6.24 -6.10 12.59
N LYS A 169 -6.20 -6.84 13.69
CA LYS A 169 -6.31 -6.30 15.05
C LYS A 169 -4.94 -5.95 15.59
N GLN A 170 -4.81 -4.77 16.19
CA GLN A 170 -3.59 -4.41 16.90
C GLN A 170 -3.36 -5.38 18.07
N ILE A 171 -2.18 -5.98 18.12
CA ILE A 171 -1.71 -6.81 19.23
C ILE A 171 -1.08 -5.88 20.26
N ASP A 172 -1.57 -5.95 21.50
CA ASP A 172 -1.04 -5.19 22.64
C ASP A 172 -0.98 -3.67 22.40
N SER A 173 -0.37 -2.94 23.35
CA SER A 173 -0.12 -1.51 23.25
C SER A 173 1.38 -1.23 23.10
N VAL A 174 1.72 -0.48 22.05
CA VAL A 174 3.03 0.13 21.71
C VAL A 174 4.28 -0.68 22.07
N PHE A 175 4.92 -1.27 21.06
CA PHE A 175 6.17 -2.04 21.24
C PHE A 175 7.41 -1.17 21.37
N ALA A 176 7.41 0.00 20.74
CA ALA A 176 8.51 0.97 20.81
C ALA A 176 8.03 2.37 20.42
N THR A 177 8.75 3.40 20.86
CA THR A 177 8.58 4.76 20.35
C THR A 177 9.91 5.31 19.86
N PHE A 178 9.85 6.30 18.96
CA PHE A 178 11.02 7.05 18.51
C PHE A 178 10.63 8.47 18.11
N THR A 179 11.60 9.36 18.12
CA THR A 179 11.48 10.73 17.61
C THR A 179 12.12 10.83 16.22
N ALA A 180 11.39 11.40 15.27
CA ALA A 180 11.96 11.78 13.97
C ALA A 180 12.78 13.08 14.13
N GLN A 181 13.96 13.15 13.53
CA GLN A 181 14.91 14.28 13.66
C GLN A 181 15.05 15.09 12.38
#